data_AF-A0A8S4S5B4-F1
#
_entry.id   AF-A0A8S4S5B4-F1
#
_cell.length_a   1.000
_cell.length_b   1.000
_cell.length_c   1.000
_cell.angle_alpha   90.00
_cell.angle_beta   90.00
_cell.angle_gamma   90.00
#
_symmetry.space_group_name_H-M   'P 1'
#
loop_
_entity.id
_entity.type
_entity.pdbx_description
1 polymer ?
#
loop_
_entity_poly.entity_id
_entity_poly.type
_entity_poly.pdbx_seq_one_letter_code
_entity_poly.pdbx_strand_id
1 'polypeptide(L)'
;MTYGAETWTLTVDLIHKFTVAQRAMVRAMLGVSLRDRIRNDDIRRRTKVTHIAQRMSKFKWQWAGHVCRRTDGRWGRRVLEWRPRIGKRSV
;
A
#
# COMPACT_ATOMS: atom_id res chain seq x y z
N MET A 1 3.49 -9.04 -3.48
CA MET A 1 4.06 -7.72 -3.16
C MET A 1 3.34 -6.99 -2.01
N THR A 2 2.01 -6.99 -1.92
CA THR A 2 1.25 -6.14 -0.98
C THR A 2 0.79 -6.80 0.33
N TYR A 3 1.20 -8.05 0.62
CA TYR A 3 0.75 -8.78 1.81
C TYR A 3 1.07 -8.05 3.13
N GLY A 4 2.25 -7.43 3.23
CA GLY A 4 2.64 -6.64 4.41
C GLY A 4 2.04 -5.22 4.49
N ALA A 5 1.26 -4.80 3.50
CA ALA A 5 0.76 -3.42 3.44
C ALA A 5 -0.22 -3.08 4.59
N GLU A 6 -0.78 -4.08 5.25
CA GLU A 6 -1.66 -3.92 6.42
C GLU A 6 -0.92 -3.34 7.62
N THR A 7 0.32 -3.78 7.86
CA THR A 7 1.11 -3.43 9.05
C THR A 7 2.06 -2.25 8.83
N TRP A 8 2.41 -1.94 7.59
CA TRP A 8 3.34 -0.85 7.27
C TRP A 8 2.77 0.55 7.45
N THR A 9 3.60 1.49 7.85
CA THR A 9 3.31 2.93 7.77
C THR A 9 3.33 3.34 6.30
N LEU A 10 2.18 3.76 5.75
CA LEU A 10 2.09 4.18 4.35
C LEU A 10 2.67 5.58 4.19
N THR A 11 3.97 5.67 3.88
CA THR A 11 4.64 6.92 3.52
C THR A 11 4.59 7.16 2.02
N VAL A 12 4.71 8.42 1.61
CA VAL A 12 4.74 8.80 0.18
C VAL A 12 5.91 8.13 -0.55
N ASP A 13 7.08 8.06 0.10
CA ASP A 13 8.27 7.39 -0.44
C ASP A 13 8.05 5.88 -0.66
N LEU A 14 7.42 5.19 0.31
CA LEU A 14 7.08 3.78 0.19
C LEU A 14 6.12 3.54 -0.99
N ILE A 15 5.08 4.36 -1.10
CA ILE A 15 4.11 4.29 -2.21
C ILE A 15 4.81 4.54 -3.55
N HIS A 16 5.74 5.49 -3.61
CA HIS A 16 6.52 5.77 -4.82
C HIS A 16 7.35 4.56 -5.25
N LYS A 17 8.10 3.95 -4.33
CA LYS A 17 8.89 2.72 -4.59
C LYS A 17 8.03 1.59 -5.13
N PHE A 18 6.87 1.35 -4.53
CA PHE A 18 5.93 0.33 -5.02
C PHE A 18 5.36 0.65 -6.40
N THR A 19 5.11 1.93 -6.68
CA THR A 19 4.61 2.37 -7.99
C THR A 19 5.66 2.14 -9.08
N VAL A 20 6.94 2.42 -8.79
CA VAL A 20 8.05 2.14 -9.72
C VAL A 20 8.18 0.64 -9.95
N ALA A 21 8.16 -0.18 -8.89
CA ALA A 21 8.22 -1.63 -9.00
C ALA A 21 7.06 -2.20 -9.83
N GLN A 22 5.82 -1.72 -9.60
CA GLN A 22 4.66 -2.12 -10.40
C GLN A 22 4.85 -1.77 -11.88
N ARG A 23 5.32 -0.55 -12.19
CA ARG A 23 5.55 -0.13 -13.59
C ARG A 23 6.59 -1.00 -14.28
N ALA A 24 7.67 -1.35 -13.60
CA ALA A 24 8.70 -2.24 -14.14
C ALA A 24 8.13 -3.65 -14.44
N MET A 25 7.37 -4.23 -13.50
CA MET A 25 6.73 -5.53 -13.70
C MET A 25 5.74 -5.52 -14.87
N VAL A 26 4.90 -4.48 -14.97
CA VAL A 26 3.91 -4.37 -16.05
C VAL A 26 4.59 -4.24 -17.42
N ARG A 27 5.71 -3.49 -17.50
CA ARG A 27 6.49 -3.39 -18.74
C ARG A 27 7.12 -4.73 -19.12
N ALA A 28 7.68 -5.45 -18.15
CA ALA A 28 8.23 -6.79 -18.37
C ALA A 28 7.16 -7.78 -18.86
N MET A 29 5.95 -7.78 -18.26
CA MET A 29 4.83 -8.62 -18.69
C MET A 29 4.38 -8.36 -20.13
N LEU A 30 4.47 -7.10 -20.58
CA LEU A 30 4.11 -6.72 -21.95
C LEU A 30 5.28 -6.87 -22.96
N GLY A 31 6.48 -7.25 -22.50
CA GLY A 31 7.68 -7.26 -23.34
C GLY A 31 8.10 -5.88 -23.84
N VAL A 32 7.65 -4.80 -23.18
CA VAL A 32 7.89 -3.42 -23.60
C VAL A 32 9.12 -2.85 -22.92
N SER A 33 10.07 -2.41 -23.72
CA SER A 33 11.28 -1.74 -23.27
C SER A 33 11.07 -0.23 -23.08
N LEU A 34 12.10 0.47 -22.59
CA LEU A 34 12.12 1.94 -22.58
C LEU A 34 12.34 2.52 -23.99
N ARG A 35 12.92 1.74 -24.92
CA ARG A 35 13.21 2.17 -26.29
C ARG A 35 11.94 2.36 -27.12
N ASP A 36 10.89 1.62 -26.79
CA ASP A 36 9.59 1.69 -27.48
C ASP A 36 8.88 3.03 -27.23
N ARG A 37 9.35 3.85 -26.28
CA ARG A 37 8.81 5.18 -25.93
C ARG A 37 7.29 5.21 -25.68
N ILE A 38 6.70 4.06 -25.36
CA ILE A 38 5.28 3.94 -25.06
C ILE A 38 4.98 4.66 -23.74
N ARG A 39 3.99 5.56 -23.79
CA ARG A 39 3.52 6.33 -22.62
C ARG A 39 2.93 5.40 -21.55
N ASN A 40 3.17 5.74 -20.29
CA ASN A 40 2.64 4.97 -19.16
C ASN A 40 1.10 4.89 -19.16
N ASP A 41 0.40 5.91 -19.65
CA ASP A 41 -1.07 5.89 -19.76
C ASP A 41 -1.59 4.88 -20.79
N ASP A 42 -0.83 4.63 -21.85
CA ASP A 42 -1.19 3.62 -22.85
C ASP A 42 -1.03 2.20 -22.27
N ILE A 43 0.09 1.97 -21.57
CA ILE A 43 0.34 0.72 -20.81
C ILE A 43 -0.76 0.47 -19.78
N ARG A 44 -1.19 1.51 -19.06
CA ARG A 44 -2.29 1.42 -18.09
C ARG A 44 -3.63 1.09 -18.74
N ARG A 45 -3.95 1.69 -19.89
CA ARG A 45 -5.18 1.39 -20.64
C ARG A 45 -5.23 -0.06 -21.11
N ARG A 46 -4.12 -0.61 -21.61
CA ARG A 46 -4.03 -2.00 -22.09
C ARG A 46 -4.19 -3.02 -20.96
N THR A 47 -3.55 -2.78 -19.82
CA THR A 47 -3.44 -3.79 -18.76
C THR A 47 -4.57 -3.74 -17.73
N LYS A 48 -5.30 -2.61 -17.61
CA LYS A 48 -6.39 -2.40 -16.63
C LYS A 48 -6.01 -2.74 -15.18
N VAL A 49 -4.71 -2.77 -14.86
CA VAL A 49 -4.22 -3.12 -13.53
C VAL A 49 -4.53 -1.98 -12.55
N THR A 50 -5.12 -2.32 -11.41
CA THR A 50 -5.38 -1.35 -10.33
C THR A 50 -4.07 -0.75 -9.83
N HIS A 51 -4.05 0.56 -9.55
CA HIS A 51 -2.88 1.22 -9.01
C HIS A 51 -2.53 0.66 -7.63
N ILE A 52 -1.26 0.31 -7.39
CA ILE A 52 -0.85 -0.33 -6.13
C ILE A 52 -1.16 0.52 -4.91
N ALA A 53 -1.06 1.85 -5.02
CA ALA A 53 -1.42 2.77 -3.94
C ALA A 53 -2.87 2.56 -3.48
N GLN A 54 -3.82 2.40 -4.42
CA GLN A 54 -5.23 2.16 -4.07
C GLN A 54 -5.40 0.81 -3.37
N ARG A 55 -4.68 -0.23 -3.82
CA ARG A 55 -4.69 -1.55 -3.19
C ARG A 55 -4.13 -1.51 -1.76
N MET A 56 -2.99 -0.83 -1.57
CA MET A 56 -2.36 -0.67 -0.26
C MET A 56 -3.27 0.11 0.70
N SER A 57 -3.85 1.23 0.26
CA SER A 57 -4.80 2.00 1.06
C SER A 57 -6.04 1.17 1.42
N LYS A 58 -6.58 0.39 0.47
CA LYS A 58 -7.71 -0.50 0.75
C LYS A 58 -7.37 -1.51 1.84
N PHE A 59 -6.23 -2.19 1.74
CA PHE A 59 -5.80 -3.15 2.77
C PHE A 59 -5.58 -2.49 4.13
N LYS A 60 -4.97 -1.31 4.16
CA LYS A 60 -4.81 -0.50 5.39
C LYS A 60 -6.15 -0.23 6.08
N TRP A 61 -7.15 0.21 5.32
CA TRP A 61 -8.49 0.49 5.85
C TRP A 61 -9.25 -0.78 6.24
N GLN A 62 -9.11 -1.87 5.47
CA GLN A 62 -9.70 -3.17 5.83
C GLN A 62 -9.14 -3.69 7.15
N TRP A 63 -7.82 -3.59 7.34
CA TRP A 63 -7.14 -3.96 8.59
C TRP A 63 -7.60 -3.07 9.76
N ALA A 64 -7.67 -1.75 9.57
CA ALA A 64 -8.18 -0.84 10.59
C ALA A 64 -9.61 -1.21 11.01
N GLY A 65 -10.50 -1.46 10.04
CA GLY A 65 -11.87 -1.91 10.32
C GLY A 65 -11.92 -3.26 11.03
N HIS A 66 -11.03 -4.20 10.68
CA HIS A 66 -10.91 -5.49 11.36
C HIS A 66 -10.50 -5.33 12.83
N VAL A 67 -9.54 -4.46 13.12
CA VAL A 67 -9.12 -4.15 14.50
C VAL A 67 -10.26 -3.49 15.28
N CYS A 68 -10.99 -2.54 14.68
CA CYS A 68 -12.11 -1.87 15.35
C CYS A 68 -13.27 -2.82 15.70
N ARG A 69 -13.54 -3.84 14.85
CA ARG A 69 -14.62 -4.83 15.10
C ARG A 69 -14.22 -5.93 16.08
N ARG A 70 -12.94 -6.08 16.40
CA ARG A 70 -12.48 -7.11 17.35
C ARG A 70 -12.91 -6.76 18.78
N THR A 71 -13.50 -7.74 19.45
CA THR A 71 -13.94 -7.67 20.86
C THR A 71 -13.19 -8.64 21.78
N ASP A 72 -12.22 -9.39 21.24
CA ASP A 72 -11.50 -10.48 21.91
C ASP A 72 -10.40 -10.01 22.90
N GLY A 73 -10.38 -8.73 23.27
CA GLY A 73 -9.44 -8.18 24.25
C GLY A 73 -7.97 -8.20 23.82
N ARG A 74 -7.65 -8.52 22.56
CA ARG A 74 -6.25 -8.57 22.09
C ARG A 74 -5.56 -7.22 22.16
N TRP A 75 -4.24 -7.27 22.34
CA TRP A 75 -3.36 -6.10 22.45
C TRP A 75 -3.48 -5.12 21.29
N GLY A 76 -3.80 -5.58 20.07
CA GLY A 76 -3.84 -4.73 18.87
C GLY A 76 -4.71 -3.48 19.02
N ARG A 77 -5.92 -3.63 19.56
CA ARG A 77 -6.83 -2.49 19.80
C ARG A 77 -6.30 -1.58 20.92
N ARG A 78 -5.81 -2.17 22.02
CA ARG A 78 -5.25 -1.43 23.17
C ARG A 78 -4.05 -0.59 22.76
N VAL A 79 -3.12 -1.14 21.97
CA VAL A 79 -1.92 -0.45 21.47
C VAL A 79 -2.29 0.65 20.46
N LEU A 80 -3.33 0.44 19.66
CA LEU A 80 -3.80 1.45 18.70
C LEU A 80 -4.44 2.65 19.43
N GLU A 81 -5.36 2.39 20.36
CA GLU A 81 -6.10 3.40 21.13
C GLU A 81 -5.24 4.08 22.22
N TRP A 82 -4.13 3.48 22.62
CA TRP A 82 -3.26 4.01 23.67
C TRP A 82 -2.74 5.40 23.32
N ARG A 83 -2.92 6.33 24.27
CA ARG A 83 -2.39 7.70 24.23
C ARG A 83 -1.39 7.88 25.38
N PRO A 84 -0.15 8.33 25.11
CA PRO A 84 0.80 8.65 26.17
C PRO A 84 0.29 9.81 27.02
N ARG A 85 0.32 9.67 28.35
CA ARG A 85 -0.05 10.73 29.29
C ARG A 85 1.08 11.75 29.51
N ILE A 86 2.32 11.34 29.29
CA ILE A 86 3.52 12.13 29.48
C ILE A 86 4.41 11.87 28.25
N GLY A 87 4.42 12.80 27.30
CA GLY A 87 5.28 12.73 26.09
C GLY A 87 4.54 12.48 24.77
N LYS A 88 5.30 12.51 23.67
CA LYS A 88 4.81 12.27 22.31
C LYS A 88 4.96 10.80 21.93
N ARG A 89 4.03 10.27 21.14
CA ARG A 89 4.18 8.97 20.48
C ARG A 89 5.21 9.14 19.36
N SER A 90 6.40 8.55 19.50
CA SER A 90 7.38 8.49 18.42
C SER A 90 6.79 7.66 17.29
N VAL A 91 6.60 8.29 16.12
CA VAL A 91 6.02 7.67 14.92
C VAL A 91 7.12 7.30 13.95
#